data_AF-A0A821A1D3-F1
#
_entry.id   AF-A0A821A1D3-F1
#
_cell.length_a   1.000
_cell.length_b   1.000
_cell.length_c   1.000
_cell.angle_alpha   90.00
_cell.angle_beta   90.00
_cell.angle_gamma   90.00
#
_symmetry.space_group_name_H-M   'P 1'
#
loop_
_entity.id
_entity.type
_entity.pdbx_description
1 polymer ?
#
loop_
_entity_poly.entity_id
_entity_poly.type
_entity_poly.pdbx_seq_one_letter_code
_entity_poly.pdbx_strand_id
1 'polypeptide(L)'
;FVQNLVFYGISQSTGSWGFNPYLSFTISALVEILSCIAIHPLLNRVGRKLPYFIAALCFAIIALVIIPIQNSALKNNQRQTLLTFILNVLLKFFASGSYNIIYIYANELFPTRIRNTGMGICSMVARIGAIVGTTSNDMLTRVWINLPTILYGVLSLLAALFVLILPETLNKSLPQTIEDTEQMGLACIRIRGVQRTIDMEEKQFNKKESPNPNNAHALKSTCERNQYSNGDDNN
;
A
#
# COMPACT_ATOMS: atom_id res chain seq x y z
N PHE A 1 3.54 -0.23 3.97
CA PHE A 1 4.83 -0.02 4.65
C PHE A 1 5.70 1.02 3.93
N VAL A 2 6.34 0.67 2.80
CA VAL A 2 7.36 1.50 2.12
C VAL A 2 6.88 2.93 1.80
N GLN A 3 5.68 3.08 1.23
CA GLN A 3 5.18 4.41 0.85
C GLN A 3 4.97 5.36 2.05
N ASN A 4 4.59 4.84 3.22
CA ASN A 4 4.49 5.66 4.44
C ASN A 4 5.88 6.06 4.94
N LEU A 5 6.82 5.11 4.94
CA LEU A 5 8.20 5.35 5.32
C LEU A 5 8.81 6.50 4.49
N VAL A 6 8.64 6.44 3.16
CA VAL A 6 9.11 7.47 2.24
C VAL A 6 8.40 8.81 2.49
N PHE A 7 7.06 8.81 2.54
CA PHE A 7 6.27 10.03 2.69
C PHE A 7 6.62 10.78 3.98
N TYR A 8 6.61 10.09 5.12
CA TYR A 8 6.90 10.69 6.42
C TYR A 8 8.39 11.02 6.58
N GLY A 9 9.28 10.21 6.02
CA GLY A 9 10.71 10.50 6.00
C GLY A 9 11.02 11.82 5.28
N ILE A 10 10.38 12.09 4.15
CA ILE A 10 10.54 13.37 3.42
C ILE A 10 9.87 14.53 4.17
N SER A 11 8.67 14.31 4.73
CA SER A 11 7.99 15.33 5.54
C SER A 11 8.84 15.83 6.69
N GLN A 12 9.62 14.94 7.31
CA GLN A 12 10.54 15.29 8.39
C GLN A 12 11.62 16.27 7.91
N SER A 13 12.12 16.09 6.69
CA SER A 13 13.17 16.94 6.09
C SER A 13 12.65 18.24 5.49
N THR A 14 11.33 18.49 5.44
CA THR A 14 10.75 19.72 4.87
C THR A 14 11.22 20.99 5.58
N GLY A 15 11.53 20.91 6.88
CA GLY A 15 12.05 22.05 7.64
C GLY A 15 13.47 22.48 7.28
N SER A 16 14.24 21.64 6.58
CA SER A 16 15.67 21.84 6.31
C SER A 16 15.98 22.25 4.86
N TRP A 17 15.00 22.70 4.08
CA TRP A 17 15.17 23.07 2.65
C TRP A 17 15.85 24.42 2.40
N GLY A 18 16.41 25.06 3.43
CA GLY A 18 17.21 26.30 3.29
C GLY A 18 16.41 27.60 3.10
N PHE A 19 15.08 27.54 3.14
CA PHE A 19 14.18 28.69 3.22
C PHE A 19 13.60 28.85 4.63
N ASN A 20 12.72 29.83 4.81
CA ASN A 20 11.95 29.93 6.04
C ASN A 20 11.15 28.61 6.28
N PRO A 21 11.27 27.99 7.46
CA PRO A 21 10.64 26.70 7.73
C PRO A 21 9.11 26.77 7.63
N TYR A 22 8.48 27.86 8.09
CA TYR A 22 7.03 28.05 8.02
C TYR A 22 6.54 28.04 6.57
N LEU A 23 7.23 28.76 5.68
CA LEU A 23 6.89 28.82 4.26
C LEU A 23 7.08 27.45 3.57
N SER A 24 8.14 26.73 3.92
CA SER A 24 8.42 25.39 3.39
C SER A 24 7.32 24.39 3.80
N PHE A 25 6.85 24.46 5.04
CA PHE A 25 5.73 23.64 5.52
C PHE A 25 4.41 24.00 4.83
N THR A 26 4.08 25.28 4.70
CA THR A 26 2.85 25.72 4.01
C THR A 26 2.84 25.26 2.55
N ILE A 27 3.96 25.40 1.83
CA ILE A 27 4.06 24.94 0.45
C ILE A 27 3.99 23.42 0.37
N SER A 28 4.64 22.69 1.28
CA SER A 28 4.53 21.22 1.32
C SER A 28 3.09 20.76 1.53
N ALA A 29 2.33 21.40 2.41
CA ALA A 29 0.92 21.08 2.65
C ALA A 29 0.05 21.40 1.42
N LEU A 30 0.30 22.53 0.75
CA LEU A 30 -0.40 22.89 -0.49
C LEU A 30 -0.14 21.86 -1.60
N VAL A 31 1.11 21.45 -1.76
CA VAL A 31 1.56 20.46 -2.75
C VAL A 31 0.90 19.10 -2.53
N GLU A 32 0.69 18.71 -1.27
CA GLU A 32 -0.01 17.48 -0.92
C GLU A 32 -1.47 17.52 -1.41
N ILE A 33 -2.18 18.62 -1.17
CA ILE A 33 -3.56 18.82 -1.67
C ILE A 33 -3.59 18.80 -3.19
N LEU A 34 -2.68 19.52 -3.85
CA LEU A 34 -2.58 19.55 -5.31
C LEU A 34 -2.30 18.16 -5.90
N SER A 35 -1.45 17.37 -5.25
CA SER A 35 -1.15 15.99 -5.64
C SER A 35 -2.41 15.11 -5.60
N CYS A 36 -3.19 15.18 -4.52
CA CYS A 36 -4.44 14.43 -4.39
C CYS A 36 -5.45 14.74 -5.52
N ILE A 37 -5.60 16.02 -5.87
CA ILE A 37 -6.51 16.47 -6.92
C ILE A 37 -6.02 16.04 -8.31
N ALA A 38 -4.72 16.17 -8.57
CA ALA A 38 -4.13 15.84 -9.88
C ALA A 38 -4.19 14.34 -10.20
N ILE A 39 -4.16 13.47 -9.19
CA ILE A 39 -4.06 12.01 -9.38
C ILE A 39 -5.38 11.35 -9.71
N HIS A 40 -6.49 11.85 -9.17
CA HIS A 40 -7.83 11.33 -9.47
C HIS A 40 -8.13 11.19 -10.98
N PRO A 41 -8.01 12.26 -11.80
CA PRO A 41 -8.27 12.13 -13.23
C PRO A 41 -7.25 11.26 -13.96
N LEU A 42 -6.01 11.20 -13.47
CA LEU A 42 -4.95 10.38 -14.05
C LEU A 42 -5.24 8.88 -13.90
N LEU A 43 -5.70 8.47 -12.71
CA LEU A 43 -6.06 7.08 -12.41
C LEU A 43 -7.23 6.59 -13.27
N ASN A 44 -8.21 7.45 -13.52
CA ASN A 44 -9.38 7.10 -14.32
C ASN A 44 -9.04 6.88 -15.81
N ARG A 45 -7.96 7.49 -16.34
CA ARG A 45 -7.59 7.36 -17.76
C ARG A 45 -6.55 6.27 -18.04
N VAL A 46 -5.54 6.13 -17.18
CA VAL A 46 -4.32 5.35 -17.47
C VAL A 46 -4.30 3.99 -16.74
N GLY A 47 -5.10 3.83 -15.69
CA GLY A 47 -4.98 2.68 -14.78
C GLY A 47 -4.24 3.03 -13.49
N ARG A 48 -3.93 2.02 -12.66
CA ARG A 48 -3.38 2.23 -11.32
C ARG A 48 -1.88 1.95 -11.25
N LYS A 49 -1.36 0.91 -11.91
CA LYS A 49 0.06 0.55 -11.75
C LYS A 49 1.01 1.44 -12.55
N LEU A 50 0.66 1.79 -13.78
CA LEU A 50 1.48 2.66 -14.61
C LEU A 50 1.76 4.00 -13.93
N PRO A 51 0.76 4.76 -13.45
CA PRO A 51 1.05 6.02 -12.76
C PRO A 51 1.80 5.81 -11.43
N TYR A 52 1.58 4.69 -10.73
CA TYR A 52 2.38 4.37 -9.53
C TYR A 52 3.86 4.14 -9.86
N PHE A 53 4.15 3.36 -10.90
CA PHE A 53 5.52 3.09 -11.35
C PHE A 53 6.20 4.36 -11.89
N ILE A 54 5.51 5.15 -12.70
CA ILE A 54 6.02 6.42 -13.22
C ILE A 54 6.31 7.39 -12.08
N ALA A 55 5.41 7.51 -11.09
CA ALA A 55 5.63 8.38 -9.93
C ALA A 55 6.86 7.94 -9.11
N ALA A 56 7.03 6.63 -8.87
CA ALA A 56 8.19 6.10 -8.16
C ALA A 56 9.50 6.30 -8.93
N LEU A 57 9.46 6.18 -10.27
CA LEU A 57 10.61 6.41 -11.14
C LEU A 57 11.01 7.89 -11.18
N CYS A 58 10.04 8.80 -11.35
CA CYS A 58 10.27 10.24 -11.25
C CYS A 58 10.85 10.62 -9.89
N PHE A 59 10.31 10.07 -8.80
CA PHE A 59 10.82 10.30 -7.45
C PHE A 59 12.30 9.88 -7.32
N ALA A 60 12.67 8.68 -7.78
CA ALA A 60 14.04 8.21 -7.72
C ALA A 60 15.01 9.03 -8.59
N ILE A 61 14.59 9.46 -9.78
CA ILE A 61 15.40 10.33 -10.64
C ILE A 61 15.64 11.68 -9.95
N ILE A 62 14.59 12.30 -9.42
CA ILE A 62 14.70 13.59 -8.72
C ILE A 62 15.59 13.44 -7.47
N ALA A 63 15.44 12.35 -6.72
CA ALA A 63 16.28 12.04 -5.57
C ALA A 63 17.78 12.00 -5.94
N LEU A 64 18.14 11.43 -7.09
CA LEU A 64 19.53 11.39 -7.56
C LEU A 64 20.04 12.77 -8.03
N VAL A 65 19.19 13.55 -8.71
CA VAL A 65 19.54 14.89 -9.23
C VAL A 65 19.78 15.90 -8.09
N ILE A 66 19.07 15.75 -6.97
CA ILE A 66 19.19 16.65 -5.81
C ILE A 66 20.59 16.59 -5.15
N ILE A 67 21.23 15.42 -5.15
CA ILE A 67 22.52 15.16 -4.45
C ILE A 67 23.66 16.11 -4.87
N PRO A 68 24.04 16.19 -6.17
CA PRO A 68 25.13 17.07 -6.59
C PRO A 68 24.81 18.55 -6.34
N ILE A 69 23.53 18.93 -6.38
CA ILE A 69 23.09 20.30 -6.17
C ILE A 69 23.19 20.67 -4.69
N GLN A 70 22.77 19.79 -3.77
CA GLN A 70 22.89 20.00 -2.32
C GLN A 70 24.36 20.07 -1.87
N ASN A 71 25.22 19.19 -2.39
CA ASN A 71 26.65 19.25 -2.11
C ASN A 71 27.30 20.55 -2.60
N SER A 72 26.80 21.11 -3.71
CA SER A 72 27.28 22.37 -4.28
C SER A 72 26.68 23.61 -3.60
N ALA A 73 25.45 23.51 -3.10
CA ALA A 73 24.70 24.60 -2.45
C ALA A 73 25.33 25.06 -1.13
N LEU A 74 26.21 24.23 -0.52
CA LEU A 74 27.05 24.63 0.62
C LEU A 74 27.95 25.84 0.31
N LYS A 75 28.16 26.19 -0.98
CA LYS A 75 28.92 27.38 -1.42
C LYS A 75 28.11 28.69 -1.46
N ASN A 76 26.99 28.77 -0.75
CA ASN A 76 26.25 30.01 -0.46
C ASN A 76 25.78 30.82 -1.69
N ASN A 77 25.32 30.13 -2.72
CA ASN A 77 24.72 30.77 -3.90
C ASN A 77 23.18 30.74 -3.80
N GLN A 78 22.53 31.91 -3.72
CA GLN A 78 21.07 32.06 -3.61
C GLN A 78 20.29 31.31 -4.72
N ARG A 79 20.84 31.24 -5.94
CA ARG A 79 20.22 30.51 -7.07
C ARG A 79 20.19 28.98 -6.84
N GLN A 80 21.18 28.42 -6.17
CA GLN A 80 21.26 26.97 -5.92
C GLN A 80 20.29 26.54 -4.81
N THR A 81 20.07 27.38 -3.80
CA THR A 81 19.04 27.16 -2.77
C THR A 81 17.65 27.14 -3.37
N LEU A 82 17.33 28.06 -4.29
CA LEU A 82 16.04 28.10 -4.98
C LEU A 82 15.81 26.83 -5.82
N LEU A 83 16.83 26.38 -6.59
CA LEU A 83 16.74 25.15 -7.37
C LEU A 83 16.52 23.92 -6.49
N THR A 84 17.25 23.82 -5.37
CA THR A 84 17.10 22.74 -4.39
C THR A 84 15.69 22.73 -3.82
N PHE A 85 15.13 23.90 -3.50
CA PHE A 85 13.77 24.02 -2.99
C PHE A 85 12.72 23.53 -4.00
N ILE A 86 12.80 23.99 -5.26
CA ILE A 86 11.88 23.57 -6.32
C ILE A 86 11.93 22.04 -6.53
N LEU A 87 13.14 21.47 -6.55
CA LEU A 87 13.31 20.02 -6.69
C LEU A 87 12.74 19.25 -5.49
N ASN A 88 12.91 19.74 -4.26
CA ASN A 88 12.31 19.12 -3.08
C ASN A 88 10.78 19.20 -3.08
N VAL A 89 10.21 20.29 -3.59
CA VAL A 89 8.77 20.43 -3.78
C VAL A 89 8.26 19.40 -4.81
N LEU A 90 8.94 19.25 -5.95
CA LEU A 90 8.61 18.22 -6.94
C LEU A 90 8.76 16.80 -6.36
N LEU A 91 9.84 16.55 -5.62
CA LEU A 91 10.08 15.30 -4.92
C LEU A 91 8.90 14.95 -3.99
N LYS A 92 8.44 15.93 -3.19
CA LYS A 92 7.29 15.79 -2.29
C LYS A 92 5.98 15.54 -3.05
N PHE A 93 5.78 16.19 -4.19
CA PHE A 93 4.61 15.98 -5.06
C PHE A 93 4.50 14.53 -5.53
N PHE A 94 5.59 13.95 -6.03
CA PHE A 94 5.60 12.54 -6.49
C PHE A 94 5.45 11.55 -5.34
N ALA A 95 6.08 11.81 -4.18
CA ALA A 95 5.96 10.96 -2.99
C ALA A 95 4.55 10.97 -2.40
N SER A 96 3.92 12.14 -2.30
CA SER A 96 2.51 12.27 -1.94
C SER A 96 1.63 11.54 -2.95
N GLY A 97 2.02 11.61 -4.22
CA GLY A 97 1.23 11.03 -5.27
C GLY A 97 1.23 9.50 -5.27
N SER A 98 2.40 8.89 -5.19
CA SER A 98 2.52 7.44 -5.07
C SER A 98 1.81 6.92 -3.82
N TYR A 99 1.82 7.68 -2.72
CA TYR A 99 1.09 7.35 -1.49
C TYR A 99 -0.44 7.31 -1.70
N ASN A 100 -1.01 8.29 -2.40
CA ASN A 100 -2.44 8.29 -2.69
C ASN A 100 -2.84 7.16 -3.64
N ILE A 101 -2.04 6.89 -4.68
CA ILE A 101 -2.32 5.83 -5.65
C ILE A 101 -2.35 4.46 -4.96
N ILE A 102 -1.36 4.15 -4.12
CA ILE A 102 -1.32 2.86 -3.42
C ILE A 102 -2.49 2.71 -2.44
N TYR A 103 -2.93 3.80 -1.82
CA TYR A 103 -4.06 3.78 -0.89
C TYR A 103 -5.37 3.47 -1.62
N ILE A 104 -5.60 4.10 -2.77
CA ILE A 104 -6.76 3.80 -3.62
C ILE A 104 -6.67 2.36 -4.12
N TYR A 105 -5.50 1.94 -4.60
CA TYR A 105 -5.29 0.59 -5.11
C TYR A 105 -5.54 -0.49 -4.04
N ALA A 106 -5.12 -0.25 -2.80
CA ALA A 106 -5.42 -1.16 -1.69
C ALA A 106 -6.93 -1.29 -1.45
N ASN A 107 -7.68 -0.18 -1.50
CA ASN A 107 -9.14 -0.21 -1.35
C ASN A 107 -9.86 -0.97 -2.46
N GLU A 108 -9.33 -0.93 -3.69
CA GLU A 108 -9.89 -1.68 -4.82
C GLU A 108 -9.58 -3.18 -4.75
N LEU A 109 -8.46 -3.55 -4.12
CA LEU A 109 -8.01 -4.93 -3.99
C LEU A 109 -8.78 -5.70 -2.90
N PHE A 110 -9.18 -5.02 -1.82
CA PHE A 110 -9.91 -5.67 -0.73
C PHE A 110 -11.42 -5.78 -1.02
N PRO A 111 -12.03 -6.97 -0.86
CA PRO A 111 -13.47 -7.13 -1.04
C PRO A 111 -14.25 -6.47 0.10
N THR A 112 -15.45 -5.99 -0.22
CA THR A 112 -16.23 -5.09 0.66
C THR A 112 -16.43 -5.64 2.07
N ARG A 113 -16.61 -6.96 2.24
CA ARG A 113 -16.85 -7.60 3.54
C ARG A 113 -15.68 -7.50 4.51
N ILE A 114 -14.44 -7.58 4.01
CA ILE A 114 -13.22 -7.57 4.85
C ILE A 114 -12.39 -6.30 4.65
N ARG A 115 -12.81 -5.38 3.78
CA ARG A 115 -12.07 -4.16 3.44
C ARG A 115 -11.73 -3.34 4.67
N ASN A 116 -12.68 -3.09 5.57
CA ASN A 116 -12.42 -2.30 6.78
C ASN A 116 -11.33 -2.94 7.66
N THR A 117 -11.41 -4.25 7.91
CA THR A 117 -10.45 -4.97 8.73
C THR A 117 -9.07 -5.05 8.05
N GLY A 118 -9.03 -5.39 6.76
CA GLY A 118 -7.79 -5.46 5.97
C GLY A 118 -7.08 -4.12 5.88
N MET A 119 -7.83 -3.04 5.60
CA MET A 119 -7.29 -1.67 5.59
C MET A 119 -6.82 -1.23 6.98
N GLY A 120 -7.48 -1.67 8.06
CA GLY A 120 -7.04 -1.42 9.43
C GLY A 120 -5.66 -2.03 9.72
N ILE A 121 -5.46 -3.30 9.38
CA ILE A 121 -4.17 -3.99 9.53
C ILE A 121 -3.10 -3.31 8.65
N CYS A 122 -3.43 -3.02 7.39
CA CYS A 122 -2.53 -2.28 6.49
C CYS A 122 -2.14 -0.92 7.06
N SER A 123 -3.07 -0.23 7.72
CA SER A 123 -2.83 1.05 8.38
C SER A 123 -1.89 0.90 9.58
N MET A 124 -2.01 -0.15 10.38
CA MET A 124 -1.06 -0.41 11.47
C MET A 124 0.36 -0.62 10.92
N VAL A 125 0.52 -1.45 9.89
CA VAL A 125 1.82 -1.68 9.24
C VAL A 125 2.35 -0.39 8.57
N ALA A 126 1.46 0.43 8.00
CA ALA A 126 1.78 1.75 7.49
C ALA A 126 2.33 2.68 8.58
N ARG A 127 1.73 2.70 9.77
CA ARG A 127 2.19 3.50 10.91
C ARG A 127 3.57 3.06 11.41
N ILE A 128 3.85 1.76 11.44
CA ILE A 128 5.21 1.27 11.74
C ILE A 128 6.20 1.82 10.70
N GLY A 129 5.84 1.79 9.42
CA GLY A 129 6.65 2.40 8.35
C GLY A 129 6.90 3.89 8.57
N ALA A 130 5.90 4.65 9.01
CA ALA A 130 6.04 6.07 9.32
C ALA A 130 7.05 6.33 10.46
N ILE A 131 6.96 5.57 11.55
CA ILE A 131 7.88 5.67 12.70
C ILE A 131 9.31 5.36 12.27
N VAL A 132 9.49 4.30 11.47
CA VAL A 132 10.80 3.93 10.92
C VAL A 132 11.31 5.03 9.99
N GLY A 133 10.44 5.63 9.17
CA GLY A 133 10.81 6.70 8.23
C GLY A 133 11.32 7.96 8.93
N THR A 134 10.62 8.46 9.95
CA THR A 134 11.07 9.64 10.71
C THR A 134 12.33 9.35 11.51
N THR A 135 12.41 8.17 12.15
CA THR A 135 13.59 7.76 12.95
C THR A 135 14.83 7.56 12.07
N SER A 136 14.67 6.90 10.92
CA SER A 136 15.76 6.69 9.96
C SER A 136 16.25 8.01 9.40
N ASN A 137 15.36 8.98 9.15
CA ASN A 137 15.77 10.30 8.67
C ASN A 137 16.71 11.00 9.67
N ASP A 138 16.37 11.02 10.96
CA ASP A 138 17.20 11.66 11.98
C ASP A 138 18.57 10.99 12.12
N MET A 139 18.60 9.66 12.19
CA MET A 139 19.85 8.91 12.39
C MET A 139 20.78 8.98 11.19
N LEU A 140 20.23 8.87 9.97
CA LEU A 140 21.04 8.86 8.74
C LEU A 140 21.54 10.26 8.38
N THR A 141 20.78 11.31 8.67
CA THR A 141 21.19 12.70 8.42
C THR A 141 22.44 13.07 9.21
N ARG A 142 22.65 12.48 10.40
CA ARG A 142 23.87 12.67 11.21
C ARG A 142 25.12 12.08 10.58
N VAL A 143 24.96 11.01 9.81
CA VAL A 143 26.07 10.41 9.06
C VAL A 143 26.25 11.22 7.79
N TRP A 144 25.29 11.16 6.87
CA TRP A 144 25.33 11.77 5.55
C TRP A 144 23.95 12.34 5.20
N ILE A 145 23.88 13.65 4.98
CA ILE A 145 22.63 14.39 4.75
C ILE A 145 21.78 13.86 3.57
N ASN A 146 22.43 13.31 2.53
CA ASN A 146 21.76 12.82 1.32
C ASN A 146 21.40 11.32 1.35
N LEU A 147 21.91 10.58 2.34
CA LEU A 147 21.72 9.14 2.45
C LEU A 147 20.23 8.71 2.57
N PRO A 148 19.39 9.34 3.40
CA PRO A 148 18.00 8.90 3.56
C PRO A 148 17.20 9.07 2.26
N THR A 149 17.45 10.15 1.50
CA THR A 149 16.78 10.42 0.22
C THR A 149 17.06 9.32 -0.82
N ILE A 150 18.30 8.82 -0.90
CA ILE A 150 18.67 7.72 -1.80
C ILE A 150 17.97 6.42 -1.38
N LEU A 151 18.01 6.10 -0.09
CA LEU A 151 17.39 4.88 0.44
C LEU A 151 15.88 4.87 0.17
N TYR A 152 15.22 6.00 0.36
CA TYR A 152 13.81 6.16 0.03
C TYR A 152 13.55 5.98 -1.47
N GLY A 153 14.42 6.51 -2.33
CA GLY A 153 14.34 6.34 -3.79
C GLY A 153 14.41 4.87 -4.21
N VAL A 154 15.42 4.14 -3.72
CA VAL A 154 15.63 2.72 -4.04
C VAL A 154 14.49 1.85 -3.49
N LEU A 155 14.07 2.07 -2.24
CA LEU A 155 12.97 1.33 -1.64
C LEU A 155 11.65 1.57 -2.39
N SER A 156 11.37 2.81 -2.80
CA SER A 156 10.16 3.15 -3.56
C SER A 156 10.16 2.46 -4.93
N LEU A 157 11.29 2.43 -5.64
CA LEU A 157 11.42 1.72 -6.91
C LEU A 157 11.22 0.21 -6.76
N LEU A 158 11.83 -0.41 -5.74
CA LEU A 158 11.62 -1.84 -5.48
C LEU A 158 10.15 -2.14 -5.18
N ALA A 159 9.49 -1.31 -4.37
CA ALA A 159 8.06 -1.45 -4.12
C ALA A 159 7.22 -1.27 -5.39
N ALA A 160 7.60 -0.34 -6.28
CA ALA A 160 6.94 -0.13 -7.56
C ALA A 160 7.07 -1.33 -8.50
N LEU A 161 8.25 -1.95 -8.55
CA LEU A 161 8.46 -3.18 -9.31
C LEU A 161 7.60 -4.33 -8.78
N PHE A 162 7.46 -4.47 -7.47
CA PHE A 162 6.57 -5.46 -6.88
C PHE A 162 5.09 -5.22 -7.26
N VAL A 163 4.63 -3.96 -7.28
CA VAL A 163 3.26 -3.63 -7.68
C VAL A 163 2.99 -3.90 -9.16
N LEU A 164 4.00 -3.88 -10.03
CA LEU A 164 3.83 -4.29 -11.43
C LEU A 164 3.45 -5.78 -11.56
N ILE A 165 3.95 -6.61 -10.63
CA ILE A 165 3.67 -8.06 -10.59
C ILE A 165 2.22 -8.34 -10.17
N LEU A 166 1.61 -7.49 -9.33
CA LEU A 166 0.21 -7.65 -8.90
C LEU A 166 -0.76 -7.54 -10.09
N PRO A 167 -2.04 -7.93 -10.03
CA PRO A 167 -3.00 -7.74 -11.13
C PRO A 167 -3.47 -6.27 -11.29
N GLU A 168 -3.80 -5.84 -12.51
CA GLU A 168 -4.45 -4.51 -12.72
C GLU A 168 -5.91 -4.55 -12.23
N THR A 169 -6.35 -3.45 -11.60
CA THR A 169 -7.71 -3.24 -11.09
C THR A 169 -8.57 -2.39 -12.05
N LEU A 170 -8.03 -1.92 -13.17
CA LEU A 170 -8.76 -1.11 -14.17
C LEU A 170 -9.91 -1.87 -14.82
N ASN A 171 -11.10 -1.25 -14.81
CA ASN A 171 -12.36 -1.74 -15.40
C ASN A 171 -12.89 -3.08 -14.86
N LYS A 172 -12.46 -3.51 -13.67
CA LYS A 172 -13.06 -4.66 -12.98
C LYS A 172 -14.10 -4.19 -11.97
N SER A 173 -15.22 -4.89 -11.88
CA SER A 173 -16.18 -4.71 -10.79
C SER A 173 -15.49 -4.98 -9.46
N LEU A 174 -15.81 -4.18 -8.44
CA LEU A 174 -15.23 -4.38 -7.11
C LEU A 174 -15.63 -5.79 -6.62
N PRO A 175 -14.67 -6.62 -6.18
CA PRO A 175 -14.97 -7.96 -5.70
C PRO A 175 -15.91 -7.86 -4.49
N GLN A 176 -17.08 -8.48 -4.57
CA GLN A 176 -18.05 -8.48 -3.48
C GLN A 176 -17.81 -9.65 -2.52
N THR A 177 -17.19 -10.71 -3.04
CA THR A 177 -16.94 -11.96 -2.30
C THR A 177 -15.46 -12.31 -2.32
N ILE A 178 -15.05 -13.22 -1.43
CA ILE A 178 -13.65 -13.63 -1.27
C ILE A 178 -13.22 -14.42 -2.51
N GLU A 179 -14.12 -15.23 -3.05
CA GLU A 179 -13.96 -16.04 -4.26
C GLU A 179 -13.66 -15.18 -5.49
N ASP A 180 -14.29 -14.00 -5.61
CA ASP A 180 -14.01 -13.03 -6.68
C ASP A 180 -12.57 -12.50 -6.60
N THR A 181 -12.06 -12.33 -5.37
CA THR A 181 -10.69 -11.85 -5.12
C THR A 181 -9.67 -12.96 -5.42
N GLU A 182 -9.99 -14.20 -5.07
CA GLU A 182 -9.16 -15.37 -5.38
C GLU A 182 -9.03 -15.59 -6.88
N GLN A 183 -10.11 -15.49 -7.66
CA GLN A 183 -10.02 -15.59 -9.12
C GLN A 183 -9.16 -14.47 -9.74
N MET A 184 -9.23 -13.25 -9.21
CA MET A 184 -8.36 -12.14 -9.63
C MET A 184 -6.88 -12.38 -9.28
N GLY A 185 -6.60 -12.97 -8.11
CA GLY A 185 -5.25 -13.31 -7.66
C GLY A 185 -4.65 -14.51 -8.39
N LEU A 186 -5.44 -15.57 -8.62
CA LEU A 186 -5.05 -16.81 -9.31
C LEU A 186 -4.81 -16.61 -10.81
N ALA A 187 -5.55 -15.72 -11.46
CA ALA A 187 -5.29 -15.32 -12.84
C ALA A 187 -3.90 -14.65 -13.00
N CYS A 188 -3.36 -14.08 -11.92
CA CYS A 188 -2.09 -13.36 -11.90
C CYS A 188 -0.93 -14.25 -11.42
N ILE A 189 -1.14 -15.03 -10.34
CA ILE A 189 -0.17 -16.00 -9.84
C ILE A 189 -0.36 -17.33 -10.59
N ARG A 190 -0.11 -17.34 -11.90
CA ARG A 190 0.06 -18.61 -12.64
C ARG A 190 1.44 -19.22 -12.37
N ILE A 191 1.80 -19.35 -11.09
CA ILE A 191 2.83 -20.29 -10.65
C ILE A 191 2.08 -21.61 -10.43
N ARG A 192 2.30 -22.59 -11.31
CA ARG A 192 1.70 -23.94 -11.29
C ARG A 192 1.77 -24.68 -9.93
N GLY A 193 2.50 -24.16 -8.94
CA GLY A 193 2.68 -24.73 -7.61
C GLY A 193 1.60 -24.32 -6.58
N VAL A 194 1.10 -23.09 -6.59
CA VAL A 194 0.20 -22.60 -5.53
C VAL A 194 -1.24 -23.13 -5.69
N GLN A 195 -1.69 -23.29 -6.93
CA GLN A 195 -2.99 -23.94 -7.23
C GLN A 195 -3.07 -25.33 -6.59
N ARG A 196 -1.98 -26.11 -6.58
CA ARG A 196 -1.99 -27.43 -5.94
C ARG A 196 -2.21 -27.36 -4.44
N THR A 197 -1.68 -26.36 -3.75
CA THR A 197 -1.87 -26.21 -2.29
C THR A 197 -3.31 -25.84 -1.94
N ILE A 198 -3.93 -24.97 -2.73
CA ILE A 198 -5.33 -24.57 -2.52
C ILE A 198 -6.27 -25.72 -2.91
N ASP A 199 -6.01 -26.42 -4.03
CA ASP A 199 -6.74 -27.64 -4.40
C ASP A 199 -6.55 -28.77 -3.36
N MET A 200 -5.40 -28.80 -2.65
CA MET A 200 -5.13 -29.75 -1.57
C MET A 200 -5.89 -29.38 -0.29
N GLU A 201 -5.95 -28.10 0.09
CA GLU A 201 -6.73 -27.63 1.25
C GLU A 201 -8.24 -27.78 1.02
N GLU A 202 -8.73 -27.49 -0.19
CA GLU A 202 -10.14 -27.72 -0.55
C GLU A 202 -10.49 -29.21 -0.52
N LYS A 203 -9.60 -30.09 -0.98
CA LYS A 203 -9.77 -31.56 -0.81
C LYS A 203 -9.71 -32.00 0.65
N GLN A 204 -8.92 -31.35 1.50
CA GLN A 204 -8.86 -31.66 2.93
C GLN A 204 -10.11 -31.20 3.68
N PHE A 205 -10.64 -30.03 3.33
CA PHE A 205 -11.88 -29.50 3.88
C PHE A 205 -13.08 -30.35 3.45
N ASN A 206 -13.20 -30.66 2.15
CA ASN A 206 -14.28 -31.48 1.60
C ASN A 206 -14.22 -32.95 2.06
N LYS A 207 -13.02 -33.48 2.37
CA LYS A 207 -12.85 -34.80 3.00
C LYS A 207 -13.22 -34.82 4.49
N LYS A 208 -13.10 -33.69 5.20
CA LYS A 208 -13.59 -33.57 6.58
C LYS A 208 -15.11 -33.43 6.66
N GLU A 209 -15.73 -32.93 5.59
CA GLU A 209 -17.17 -32.68 5.52
C GLU A 209 -17.97 -33.84 4.89
N SER A 210 -17.32 -34.86 4.31
CA SER A 210 -18.03 -36.05 3.83
C SER A 210 -18.71 -36.76 5.02
N PRO A 211 -20.06 -36.86 5.05
CA PRO A 211 -20.75 -37.55 6.12
C PRO A 211 -20.33 -39.02 6.11
N ASN A 212 -19.73 -39.49 7.20
CA ASN A 212 -19.52 -40.92 7.41
C ASN A 212 -20.89 -41.61 7.32
N PRO A 213 -21.12 -42.54 6.38
CA PRO A 213 -22.42 -43.19 6.20
C PRO A 213 -22.90 -43.92 7.47
N ASN A 214 -22.00 -44.23 8.41
CA ASN A 214 -22.35 -44.84 9.70
C ASN A 214 -22.95 -43.85 10.72
N ASN A 215 -22.73 -42.54 10.57
CA ASN A 215 -23.29 -41.52 11.48
C ASN A 215 -24.65 -40.98 11.03
N ALA A 216 -25.07 -41.24 9.78
CA ALA A 216 -26.40 -40.84 9.30
C ALA A 216 -27.54 -41.62 9.99
N HIS A 217 -27.30 -42.90 10.34
CA HIS A 217 -28.23 -43.69 11.14
C HIS A 217 -28.28 -43.26 12.61
N ALA A 218 -27.13 -42.86 13.18
CA ALA A 218 -27.08 -42.33 14.54
C ALA A 218 -27.81 -40.99 14.64
N LEU A 219 -27.57 -40.05 13.72
CA LEU A 219 -28.18 -38.72 13.71
C LEU A 219 -29.70 -38.72 13.47
N LYS A 220 -30.23 -39.65 12.66
CA LYS A 220 -31.69 -39.82 12.54
C LYS A 220 -32.32 -40.28 13.86
N SER A 221 -31.69 -41.21 14.56
CA SER A 221 -32.21 -41.74 15.83
C SER A 221 -32.15 -40.75 17.00
N THR A 222 -31.24 -39.76 16.97
CA THR A 222 -31.17 -38.70 17.99
C THR A 222 -32.11 -37.54 17.67
N CYS A 223 -32.36 -37.26 16.39
CA CYS A 223 -33.29 -36.20 15.97
C CYS A 223 -34.75 -36.60 16.19
N GLU A 224 -35.12 -37.86 15.94
CA GLU A 224 -36.47 -38.38 16.26
C GLU A 224 -36.75 -38.45 17.77
N ARG A 225 -35.71 -38.68 18.60
CA ARG A 225 -35.84 -38.71 20.06
C ARG A 225 -36.02 -37.32 20.69
N ASN A 226 -35.45 -36.28 20.07
CA ASN A 226 -35.56 -34.90 20.55
C ASN A 226 -36.83 -34.17 20.08
N GLN A 227 -37.51 -34.65 19.04
CA GLN A 227 -38.80 -34.08 18.62
C GLN A 227 -39.96 -34.50 19.53
N TYR A 228 -39.89 -35.64 20.22
CA TYR A 228 -40.94 -36.09 21.14
C TYR A 228 -40.84 -35.47 22.55
N SER A 229 -39.69 -34.89 22.93
CA SER A 229 -39.47 -34.36 24.28
C SER A 229 -39.77 -32.86 24.44
N ASN A 230 -39.97 -32.12 23.34
CA ASN A 230 -40.25 -30.68 23.35
C ASN A 230 -41.74 -30.33 23.15
N GLY A 231 -42.64 -31.33 23.26
CA GLY A 231 -44.08 -31.18 23.01
C GLY A 231 -44.95 -30.90 24.23
N ASP A 232 -44.45 -31.04 25.47
CA ASP A 232 -45.32 -31.10 26.67
C ASP A 232 -45.16 -29.95 27.68
N ASP A 233 -44.37 -28.91 27.43
CA ASP A 233 -44.17 -27.80 28.39
C ASP A 233 -44.61 -26.44 27.85
N ASN A 234 -45.87 -26.33 27.39
CA ASN A 234 -46.56 -25.05 27.25
C ASN A 234 -48.07 -25.23 27.51
N ASN A 235 -48.43 -25.33 28.79
CA ASN A 235 -49.76 -24.97 29.29
C ASN A 235 -49.63 -24.39 30.69
#